data_AF-A0A0M8RJW9-F1
#
_entry.id   AF-A0A0M8RJW9-F1
#
_cell.length_a   1.000
_cell.length_b   1.000
_cell.length_c   1.000
_cell.angle_alpha   90.00
_cell.angle_beta   90.00
_cell.angle_gamma   90.00
#
_symmetry.space_group_name_H-M   'P 1'
#
loop_
_entity.id
_entity.type
_entity.pdbx_description
1 polymer ?
#
loop_
_entity_poly.entity_id
_entity_poly.type
_entity_poly.pdbx_seq_one_letter_code
_entity_poly.pdbx_strand_id
1 'polypeptide(L)'
;MADTTVKIDTETRDRLAGIAAARGTSVRALLAELAVQEENQLKLREATAAFREVIAEPGIAEAFDRDFGGLPQGADSMHRAA
;
A
#
# COMPACT_ATOMS: atom_id res chain seq x y z
N MET A 1 24.94 -1.79 9.32
CA MET A 1 24.25 -0.47 9.30
C MET A 1 24.63 0.28 10.57
N ALA A 2 24.84 1.59 10.49
CA ALA A 2 25.11 2.41 11.66
C ALA A 2 23.80 2.73 12.38
N ASP A 3 23.82 2.68 13.71
CA ASP A 3 22.70 3.09 14.53
C ASP A 3 22.63 4.62 14.60
N THR A 4 21.42 5.16 14.48
CA THR A 4 21.14 6.59 14.64
C THR A 4 19.99 6.78 15.63
N THR A 5 19.86 7.98 16.17
CA THR A 5 18.82 8.34 17.13
C THR A 5 17.92 9.43 16.57
N VAL A 6 16.62 9.28 16.80
CA VAL A 6 15.60 10.27 16.44
C VAL A 6 14.96 10.82 17.72
N LYS A 7 14.63 12.11 17.72
CA LYS A 7 13.90 12.74 18.82
C LYS A 7 12.41 12.56 18.58
N ILE A 8 11.73 12.02 19.59
CA ILE A 8 10.28 11.91 19.67
C ILE A 8 9.87 12.31 21.09
N ASP A 9 8.61 12.68 21.26
CA ASP A 9 8.07 12.92 22.59
C ASP A 9 8.00 11.61 23.41
N THR A 10 8.01 11.77 24.74
CA THR A 10 8.02 10.66 25.69
C THR A 10 6.79 9.75 25.52
N GLU A 11 5.63 10.32 25.21
CA GLU A 11 4.40 9.56 25.07
C GLU A 11 4.45 8.65 23.83
N THR A 12 4.89 9.17 22.69
CA THR A 12 5.10 8.38 21.47
C THR A 12 6.12 7.26 21.69
N ARG A 13 7.24 7.56 22.37
CA ARG A 13 8.24 6.53 22.74
C ARG A 13 7.60 5.40 23.55
N ASP A 14 6.79 5.73 24.55
CA ASP A 14 6.19 4.76 25.45
C ASP A 14 5.13 3.92 24.74
N ARG A 15 4.34 4.52 23.84
CA ARG A 15 3.42 3.79 22.95
C ARG A 15 4.16 2.78 22.09
N LEU A 16 5.26 3.19 21.43
CA LEU A 16 6.07 2.30 20.60
C LEU A 16 6.71 1.17 21.42
N ALA A 17 7.18 1.46 22.64
CA ALA A 17 7.74 0.46 23.54
C ALA A 17 6.68 -0.57 23.96
N GLY A 18 5.46 -0.12 24.29
CA GLY A 18 4.34 -1.00 24.63
C GLY A 18 3.95 -1.92 23.47
N ILE A 19 3.87 -1.39 22.24
CA ILE A 19 3.57 -2.19 21.04
C ILE A 19 4.68 -3.22 20.78
N ALA A 20 5.95 -2.81 20.87
CA ALA A 20 7.07 -3.71 20.66
C ALA A 20 7.08 -4.85 21.69
N ALA A 21 6.84 -4.53 22.97
CA ALA A 21 6.74 -5.51 24.04
C ALA A 21 5.58 -6.51 23.81
N ALA A 22 4.39 -6.01 23.43
CA ALA A 22 3.23 -6.86 23.13
C ALA A 22 3.49 -7.80 21.94
N ARG A 23 4.33 -7.38 20.98
CA ARG A 23 4.74 -8.19 19.82
C ARG A 23 5.97 -9.07 20.08
N GLY A 24 6.56 -9.02 21.28
CA GLY A 24 7.80 -9.74 21.60
C GLY A 24 9.01 -9.29 20.75
N THR A 25 9.02 -8.02 20.32
CA THR A 25 10.07 -7.45 19.47
C THR A 25 10.72 -6.22 20.10
N SER A 26 11.72 -5.65 19.44
CA SER A 26 12.36 -4.39 19.84
C SER A 26 11.71 -3.20 19.14
N VAL A 27 11.80 -2.01 19.74
CA VAL A 27 11.35 -0.76 19.11
C VAL A 27 12.06 -0.51 17.78
N ARG A 28 13.35 -0.86 17.68
CA ARG A 28 14.10 -0.78 16.41
C ARG A 28 13.46 -1.65 15.33
N ALA A 29 13.17 -2.91 15.65
CA ALA A 29 12.59 -3.85 14.69
C ALA A 29 11.16 -3.43 14.29
N LEU A 30 10.37 -2.94 15.26
CA LEU A 30 9.05 -2.37 15.01
C LEU A 30 9.13 -1.18 14.03
N LEU A 31 10.06 -0.24 14.24
CA LEU A 31 10.23 0.92 13.36
C LEU A 31 10.72 0.53 11.97
N ALA A 32 11.60 -0.47 11.86
CA ALA A 32 12.05 -0.99 10.56
C ALA A 32 10.89 -1.61 9.77
N GLU A 33 10.02 -2.38 10.44
CA GLU A 33 8.83 -2.95 9.81
C GLU A 33 7.84 -1.87 9.37
N LEU A 34 7.55 -0.91 10.24
CA LEU A 34 6.66 0.22 9.93
C LEU A 34 7.19 1.05 8.74
N ALA A 35 8.50 1.27 8.66
CA ALA A 35 9.09 2.01 7.54
C ALA A 35 8.83 1.31 6.19
N VAL A 36 9.01 -0.01 6.13
CA VAL A 36 8.72 -0.79 4.91
C VAL A 36 7.23 -0.76 4.57
N GLN A 37 6.36 -0.87 5.59
CA GLN A 37 4.91 -0.82 5.39
C GLN A 37 4.48 0.54 4.82
N GLU A 38 4.93 1.65 5.41
CA GLU A 38 4.58 2.99 4.94
C GLU A 38 5.17 3.29 3.55
N GLU A 39 6.40 2.86 3.27
CA GLU A 39 6.99 2.99 1.93
C GLU A 39 6.14 2.27 0.86
N ASN A 40 5.69 1.06 1.17
CA ASN A 40 4.82 0.30 0.28
C ASN A 40 3.46 1.00 0.08
N GLN A 41 2.88 1.57 1.14
CA GLN A 41 1.62 2.31 1.03
C GLN A 41 1.77 3.57 0.17
N LEU A 42 2.89 4.29 0.27
CA LEU A 42 3.17 5.44 -0.58
C LEU A 42 3.26 5.03 -2.05
N LYS A 43 4.06 3.99 -2.35
CA LYS A 43 4.19 3.47 -3.72
C LYS A 43 2.84 3.01 -4.29
N LEU A 44 2.02 2.33 -3.49
CA LEU A 44 0.69 1.88 -3.93
C LEU A 44 -0.25 3.07 -4.21
N ARG A 45 -0.20 4.13 -3.41
CA ARG A 45 -0.99 5.35 -3.65
C ARG A 45 -0.57 6.02 -4.95
N GLU A 46 0.73 6.14 -5.20
CA GLU A 46 1.27 6.70 -6.44
C GLU A 46 0.86 5.86 -7.66
N ALA A 47 1.05 4.55 -7.60
CA ALA A 47 0.63 3.65 -8.68
C ALA A 47 -0.87 3.72 -8.93
N THR A 48 -1.69 3.79 -7.88
CA THR A 48 -3.15 3.94 -8.01
C THR A 48 -3.52 5.26 -8.67
N ALA A 49 -2.85 6.36 -8.32
CA ALA A 49 -3.09 7.66 -8.94
C ALA A 49 -2.73 7.64 -10.43
N ALA A 50 -1.54 7.14 -10.77
CA ALA A 50 -1.09 7.03 -12.15
C ALA A 50 -1.99 6.11 -12.98
N PHE A 51 -2.41 4.97 -12.41
CA PHE A 51 -3.33 4.06 -13.08
C PHE A 51 -4.68 4.74 -13.36
N ARG A 52 -5.24 5.46 -12.38
CA ARG A 52 -6.51 6.19 -12.55
C ARG A 52 -6.43 7.27 -13.63
N GLU A 53 -5.29 7.96 -13.71
CA GLU A 53 -5.04 8.96 -14.75
C GLU A 53 -5.03 8.31 -16.14
N VAL A 54 -4.26 7.23 -16.31
CA VAL A 54 -4.11 6.52 -17.59
C VAL A 54 -5.41 5.90 -18.08
N ILE A 55 -6.21 5.27 -17.21
CA ILE A 55 -7.48 4.67 -17.63
C ILE A 55 -8.60 5.70 -17.86
N ALA A 56 -8.44 6.93 -17.36
CA ALA A 56 -9.39 8.01 -17.62
C ALA A 56 -9.22 8.60 -19.03
N GLU A 57 -8.09 8.32 -19.70
CA GLU A 57 -7.88 8.70 -21.09
C GLU A 57 -8.76 7.84 -22.03
N PRO A 58 -9.59 8.47 -22.88
CA PRO A 58 -10.41 7.75 -23.83
C PRO A 58 -9.58 6.89 -24.78
N GLY A 59 -9.96 5.63 -24.99
CA GLY A 59 -9.31 4.73 -25.93
C GLY A 59 -8.18 3.88 -25.34
N ILE A 60 -7.72 4.17 -24.12
CA ILE A 60 -6.66 3.38 -23.48
C ILE A 60 -7.15 2.00 -23.03
N ALA A 61 -8.34 1.92 -22.43
CA ALA A 61 -8.91 0.64 -22.01
C ALA A 61 -9.17 -0.28 -23.21
N GLU A 62 -9.70 0.28 -24.30
CA GLU A 62 -9.98 -0.43 -25.53
C GLU A 62 -8.69 -0.88 -26.25
N ALA A 63 -7.64 -0.06 -26.22
CA ALA A 63 -6.32 -0.43 -26.73
C ALA A 63 -5.68 -1.55 -25.89
N PHE A 64 -5.80 -1.48 -24.56
CA PHE A 64 -5.30 -2.50 -23.66
C PHE A 64 -6.02 -3.84 -23.87
N ASP A 65 -7.35 -3.85 -23.98
CA ASP A 65 -8.14 -5.05 -24.23
C ASP A 65 -7.80 -5.71 -25.58
N ARG A 66 -7.51 -4.90 -26.61
CA ARG A 66 -7.07 -5.38 -27.93
C ARG A 66 -5.70 -6.07 -27.84
N ASP A 67 -4.76 -5.48 -27.11
CA ASP A 67 -3.36 -5.92 -27.11
C ASP A 67 -3.08 -7.06 -26.12
N PHE A 68 -3.85 -7.15 -25.03
CA PHE A 68 -3.65 -8.13 -23.96
C PHE A 68 -4.79 -9.16 -23.82
N GLY A 69 -5.87 -9.03 -24.59
CA GLY A 69 -7.04 -9.90 -24.51
C GLY A 69 -7.85 -9.58 -23.25
N GLY A 70 -8.85 -8.70 -23.40
CA GLY A 70 -9.62 -8.11 -22.30
C GLY A 70 -10.25 -9.08 -21.28
N LEU A 71 -10.99 -8.52 -20.32
CA LEU A 71 -11.48 -9.30 -19.17
C LEU A 71 -12.23 -10.59 -19.59
N PRO A 72 -12.00 -11.72 -18.92
CA PRO A 72 -12.70 -12.96 -19.23
C PRO A 72 -14.21 -12.76 -19.12
N GLN A 73 -14.94 -13.21 -20.15
CA GLN A 73 -16.39 -13.11 -20.26
C GLN A 73 -17.07 -13.89 -19.12
N GLY A 74 -17.35 -13.22 -18.00
CA GLY A 74 -17.91 -13.82 -16.79
C GLY A 74 -18.06 -12.88 -15.59
N ALA A 75 -17.43 -11.70 -15.62
CA ALA A 75 -17.61 -10.70 -14.57
C ALA A 75 -18.98 -9.99 -14.60
N ASP A 76 -19.68 -9.99 -15.74
CA ASP A 76 -21.00 -9.34 -15.88
C ASP A 76 -22.13 -10.07 -15.13
N SER A 77 -21.98 -11.34 -14.79
CA SER A 77 -23.05 -12.11 -14.14
C SER A 77 -23.27 -11.78 -12.66
N MET A 78 -22.43 -10.97 -12.02
CA MET A 78 -22.61 -10.59 -10.60
C MET A 78 -23.44 -9.33 -10.36
N HIS A 79 -23.82 -8.56 -11.39
CA HIS A 79 -24.61 -7.33 -11.23
C HIS A 79 -26.11 -7.45 -11.52
N ARG A 80 -26.63 -8.67 -11.76
CA ARG A 80 -28.05 -8.89 -12.03
C ARG A 80 -28.65 -9.98 -11.16
N ALA A 81 -28.65 -9.76 -9.85
CA ALA A 81 -29.54 -10.43 -8.91
C ALA A 81 -29.90 -9.46 -7.77
N ALA A 82 -30.91 -8.64 -8.02
CA ALA A 82 -31.70 -7.91 -7.03
C ALA A 82 -33.17 -8.00 -7.45
#